data_AF-A0A924W955-F1
#
_entry.id   AF-A0A924W955-F1
#
_cell.length_a   1.000
_cell.length_b   1.000
_cell.length_c   1.000
_cell.angle_alpha   90.00
_cell.angle_beta   90.00
_cell.angle_gamma   90.00
#
_symmetry.space_group_name_H-M   'P 1'
#
loop_
_entity.id
_entity.type
_entity.pdbx_description
1 polymer ?
#
loop_
_entity_poly.entity_id
_entity_poly.type
_entity_poly.pdbx_seq_one_letter_code
_entity_poly.pdbx_strand_id
1 'polypeptide(L)'
;MGTTNATVSYPGWNLDDIRIIATPSIPSCPCDWNGTENINSQDFFDFLSNFFAGTADYNADGITNSQDFFDFMGCFFTGCP
;
A
#
# COMPACT_ATOMS: atom_id res chain seq x y z
N MET A 1 19.88 34.68 -11.43
CA MET A 1 20.91 33.83 -10.81
C MET A 1 20.48 32.39 -11.09
N GLY A 2 21.33 31.64 -11.78
CA GLY A 2 20.92 30.48 -12.55
C GLY A 2 20.75 29.18 -11.77
N THR A 3 20.11 28.22 -12.44
CA THR A 3 20.45 26.81 -12.32
C THR A 3 20.78 26.32 -13.72
N THR A 4 21.85 25.54 -13.81
CA THR A 4 22.62 25.22 -15.01
C THR A 4 21.85 24.38 -16.02
N ASN A 5 21.74 24.88 -17.26
CA ASN A 5 21.45 24.06 -18.44
C ASN A 5 22.72 23.29 -18.83
N ALA A 6 23.08 22.28 -18.04
CA ALA A 6 24.14 21.36 -18.42
C ALA A 6 23.57 20.29 -19.36
N THR A 7 23.42 20.64 -20.64
CA THR A 7 23.28 19.64 -21.70
C THR A 7 24.65 19.04 -21.94
N VAL A 8 24.86 17.80 -21.50
CA VAL A 8 26.09 17.05 -21.77
C VAL A 8 25.83 16.12 -22.95
N SER A 9 26.58 16.30 -24.04
CA SER A 9 26.50 15.45 -25.22
C SER A 9 27.59 14.38 -25.15
N TYR A 10 27.22 13.10 -25.17
CA TYR A 10 28.16 11.98 -25.13
C TYR A 10 28.27 11.31 -26.51
N PRO A 11 29.48 10.95 -26.99
CA PRO A 11 29.65 10.20 -28.23
C PRO A 11 29.39 8.71 -27.96
N GLY A 12 28.11 8.32 -27.94
CA GLY A 12 27.66 6.93 -27.78
C GLY A 12 26.80 6.74 -26.53
N TRP A 13 25.60 6.17 -26.73
CA TRP A 13 24.52 5.92 -25.76
C TRP A 13 24.63 6.72 -24.46
N ASN A 14 24.10 7.94 -24.45
CA ASN A 14 23.77 8.63 -23.21
C ASN A 14 22.39 8.20 -22.73
N LEU A 15 22.34 7.71 -21.50
CA LEU A 15 21.09 7.55 -20.75
C LEU A 15 20.52 8.95 -20.48
N ASP A 16 19.85 9.55 -21.47
CA ASP A 16 19.33 10.92 -21.36
C ASP A 16 17.92 11.00 -20.76
N ASP A 17 17.21 9.87 -20.67
CA ASP A 17 15.79 9.86 -20.26
C ASP A 17 15.54 8.88 -19.11
N ILE A 18 16.36 8.90 -18.06
CA ILE A 18 15.96 8.28 -16.79
C ILE A 18 14.93 9.19 -16.13
N ARG A 19 13.66 8.79 -16.27
CA ARG A 19 12.57 9.31 -15.46
C ARG A 19 12.39 8.39 -14.26
N ILE A 20 12.67 8.90 -13.06
CA ILE A 20 12.13 8.30 -11.84
C ILE A 20 10.64 8.61 -11.84
N ILE A 21 9.84 7.65 -12.29
CA ILE A 21 8.41 7.67 -12.08
C ILE A 21 8.25 7.23 -10.63
N ALA A 22 7.90 8.15 -9.73
CA ALA A 22 7.20 7.71 -8.53
C ALA A 22 5.93 7.03 -9.06
N THR A 23 5.91 5.70 -9.06
CA THR A 23 4.65 4.98 -9.23
C THR A 23 3.72 5.56 -8.18
N PRO A 24 2.47 5.92 -8.52
CA PRO A 24 1.52 6.33 -7.49
C PRO A 24 1.61 5.26 -6.40
N SER A 25 1.94 5.66 -5.17
CA SER A 25 1.85 4.75 -4.04
C SER A 25 0.42 4.23 -4.11
N ILE A 26 0.26 2.93 -4.37
CA ILE A 26 -1.05 2.30 -4.32
C ILE A 26 -1.63 2.75 -2.98
N PRO A 27 -2.78 3.46 -2.95
CA PRO A 27 -3.36 3.90 -1.69
C PRO A 27 -3.38 2.67 -0.79
N SER A 28 -2.82 2.77 0.42
CA SER A 28 -2.68 1.60 1.29
C SER A 28 -4.05 0.95 1.42
N CYS A 29 -4.21 -0.26 0.89
CA CYS A 29 -5.41 -1.07 1.07
C CYS A 29 -5.29 -1.68 2.46
N PRO A 30 -6.01 -1.17 3.46
CA PRO A 30 -5.92 -1.75 4.79
C PRO A 30 -6.53 -3.16 4.80
N CYS A 31 -7.33 -3.47 3.78
CA CYS A 31 -7.85 -4.78 3.39
C CYS A 31 -6.81 -5.81 2.91
N ASP A 32 -5.64 -5.36 2.45
CA ASP A 32 -4.52 -6.21 2.00
C ASP A 32 -3.65 -6.48 3.23
N TRP A 33 -4.16 -7.36 4.07
CA TRP A 33 -3.65 -7.59 5.41
C TRP A 33 -2.23 -8.18 5.41
N ASN A 34 -1.88 -8.94 4.37
CA ASN A 34 -0.54 -9.50 4.20
C ASN A 34 0.38 -8.68 3.26
N GLY A 35 -0.11 -7.60 2.67
CA GLY A 35 0.67 -6.68 1.84
C GLY A 35 1.10 -7.29 0.50
N THR A 36 0.31 -8.19 -0.07
CA THR A 36 0.61 -8.90 -1.32
C THR A 36 0.00 -8.25 -2.56
N GLU A 37 -0.64 -7.09 -2.42
CA GLU A 37 -1.36 -6.35 -3.46
C GLU A 37 -2.56 -7.12 -4.04
N ASN A 38 -2.99 -8.20 -3.38
CA ASN A 38 -4.08 -9.06 -3.83
C ASN A 38 -5.02 -9.39 -2.66
N ILE A 39 -6.16 -8.69 -2.58
CA ILE A 39 -7.19 -9.01 -1.57
C ILE A 39 -7.81 -10.36 -1.90
N ASN A 40 -7.53 -11.36 -1.07
CA ASN A 40 -8.06 -12.70 -1.25
C ASN A 40 -8.29 -13.40 0.10
N SER A 41 -8.67 -14.68 0.07
CA SER A 41 -8.98 -15.44 1.29
C SER A 41 -7.81 -15.51 2.28
N GLN A 42 -6.56 -15.34 1.84
CA GLN A 42 -5.40 -15.27 2.72
C GLN A 42 -5.49 -14.07 3.68
N ASP A 43 -5.80 -12.87 3.17
CA ASP A 43 -5.97 -11.66 4.00
C ASP A 43 -7.07 -11.84 5.05
N PHE A 44 -8.17 -12.48 4.65
CA PHE A 44 -9.28 -12.78 5.54
C PHE A 44 -8.86 -13.69 6.70
N PHE A 45 -8.14 -14.77 6.42
CA PHE A 45 -7.70 -15.70 7.46
C PHE A 45 -6.56 -15.11 8.32
N ASP A 46 -5.67 -14.31 7.73
CA ASP A 46 -4.61 -13.63 8.47
C ASP A 46 -5.20 -12.57 9.42
N PHE A 47 -6.22 -11.82 8.96
CA PHE A 47 -6.98 -10.90 9.81
C PHE A 47 -7.66 -11.64 10.96
N LEU A 48 -8.37 -12.75 10.71
CA LEU A 48 -9.02 -13.53 11.76
C LEU A 48 -8.04 -14.07 12.79
N SER A 49 -6.86 -14.53 12.34
CA SER A 49 -5.79 -14.96 13.24
C SER A 49 -5.37 -13.83 14.18
N ASN A 50 -5.10 -12.64 13.63
CA ASN A 50 -4.72 -11.46 14.43
C ASN A 50 -5.87 -10.97 15.31
N PHE A 51 -7.12 -11.06 14.85
CA PHE A 51 -8.32 -10.67 15.59
C PHE A 51 -8.51 -11.53 16.84
N PHE A 52 -8.45 -12.85 16.71
CA PHE A 52 -8.53 -13.76 17.85
C PHE A 52 -7.31 -13.69 18.77
N ALA A 53 -6.17 -13.19 18.28
CA ALA A 53 -5.00 -12.87 19.09
C ALA A 53 -5.09 -11.48 19.78
N GLY A 54 -6.10 -10.66 19.49
CA GLY A 54 -6.25 -9.31 20.03
C GLY A 54 -5.28 -8.28 19.45
N THR A 55 -4.86 -8.46 18.20
CA THR A 55 -3.85 -7.65 17.50
C THR A 55 -4.32 -7.13 16.14
N ALA A 56 -5.64 -7.10 15.91
CA ALA A 56 -6.26 -6.60 14.69
C ALA A 56 -7.02 -5.29 14.95
N ASP A 57 -6.29 -4.26 15.38
CA ASP A 57 -6.78 -2.87 15.50
C ASP A 57 -6.76 -2.21 14.11
N TYR A 58 -7.84 -2.43 13.36
CA TYR A 58 -8.02 -1.98 11.99
C TYR A 58 -8.31 -0.48 11.92
N ASN A 59 -9.09 0.04 12.87
CA ASN A 59 -9.47 1.46 12.91
C ASN A 59 -8.45 2.35 13.68
N ALA A 60 -7.40 1.73 14.23
CA ALA A 60 -6.31 2.37 14.98
C ALA A 60 -6.77 3.10 16.27
N ASP A 61 -7.83 2.60 16.93
CA ASP A 61 -8.36 3.14 18.19
C ASP A 61 -7.67 2.58 19.45
N GLY A 62 -6.76 1.61 19.27
CA GLY A 62 -6.01 0.95 20.33
C GLY A 62 -6.67 -0.30 20.90
N ILE A 63 -7.83 -0.74 20.38
CA ILE A 63 -8.58 -1.88 20.89
C ILE A 63 -9.12 -2.75 19.75
N THR A 64 -8.64 -3.98 19.62
CA THR A 64 -9.28 -4.99 18.75
C THR A 64 -10.67 -5.39 19.26
N ASN A 65 -11.71 -5.03 18.52
CA ASN A 65 -13.10 -5.33 18.85
C ASN A 65 -13.98 -5.50 17.59
N SER A 66 -15.27 -5.71 17.78
CA SER A 66 -16.21 -5.95 16.66
C SER A 66 -16.25 -4.83 15.61
N GLN A 67 -15.87 -3.60 15.96
CA GLN A 67 -15.76 -2.50 15.02
C GLN A 67 -14.70 -2.79 13.95
N ASP A 68 -13.51 -3.23 14.35
CA ASP A 68 -12.43 -3.61 13.42
C ASP A 68 -12.85 -4.71 12.46
N PHE A 69 -13.60 -5.69 12.96
CA PHE A 69 -14.13 -6.79 12.17
C PHE A 69 -15.06 -6.30 11.06
N PHE A 70 -16.00 -5.41 11.38
CA PHE A 70 -16.94 -4.88 10.39
C PHE A 70 -16.28 -3.88 9.43
N ASP A 71 -15.31 -3.08 9.91
CA ASP A 71 -14.55 -2.16 9.08
C ASP A 71 -13.68 -2.93 8.06
N PHE A 72 -13.02 -4.00 8.50
CA PHE A 72 -12.29 -4.92 7.63
C PHE A 72 -13.22 -5.59 6.60
N MET A 73 -14.37 -6.14 7.02
CA MET A 73 -15.34 -6.74 6.09
C MET A 73 -15.82 -5.74 5.03
N GLY A 74 -16.10 -4.51 5.44
CA GLY A 74 -16.47 -3.43 4.52
C GLY A 74 -15.43 -3.30 3.41
N CYS A 75 -14.16 -3.13 3.79
CA CYS A 75 -13.07 -2.98 2.86
C CYS A 75 -12.79 -4.24 2.01
N PHE A 76 -12.89 -5.42 2.61
CA PHE A 76 -12.64 -6.71 1.95
C PHE A 76 -13.62 -6.98 0.80
N PHE A 77 -14.91 -6.66 0.97
CA PHE A 77 -15.92 -6.88 -0.07
C PHE A 77 -16.01 -5.76 -1.10
N THR A 78 -15.61 -4.53 -0.76
CA THR A 78 -15.63 -3.40 -1.70
C THR A 78 -14.34 -3.26 -2.49
N GLY A 79 -13.22 -3.80 -1.99
CA GLY A 79 -11.88 -3.51 -2.47
C GLY A 79 -11.31 -2.22 -1.88
N CYS A 80 -10.13 -1.82 -2.35
CA CYS A 80 -9.47 -0.60 -1.89
C CYS A 80 -10.25 0.65 -2.34
N PRO A 81 -10.49 1.63 -1.46
CA PRO A 81 -10.98 2.96 -1.88
C PRO A 81 -9.96 3.73 -2.73
#